data_AF-A0A419DAB8-F1
#
_entry.id   AF-A0A419DAB8-F1
#
_cell.length_a   1.000
_cell.length_b   1.000
_cell.length_c   1.000
_cell.angle_alpha   90.00
_cell.angle_beta   90.00
_cell.angle_gamma   90.00
#
_symmetry.space_group_name_H-M   'P 1'
#
loop_
_entity.id
_entity.type
_entity.pdbx_description
1 polymer ?
#
loop_
_entity_poly.entity_id
_entity_poly.type
_entity_poly.pdbx_seq_one_letter_code
_entity_poly.pdbx_strand_id
1 'polypeptide(L)'
;MQKNKNLWDEIEADLKEKTKSGYKMALLDSDKLLRLILKDKGYPGKDLKKQLFWAGINLDGRQNLKNALKKKEEILNVQDYRLSSFEIEDALEAYRKTIEWVLSAEKISLKRKIGIVLENHLFLKNTSLTKIFILILLIFFGIKFLSSTEMGRSIVSKVVEADNFLFSWLKIFLLFGLIIAVTIFATFIYLDKRKKIKIKE
;
A
#
# COMPACT_ATOMS: atom_id res chain seq x y z
N MET A 1 11.25 26.88 -12.57
CA MET A 1 10.10 27.64 -13.12
C MET A 1 10.14 27.74 -14.64
N GLN A 2 11.27 28.08 -15.26
CA GLN A 2 11.41 28.19 -16.74
C GLN A 2 10.86 26.98 -17.51
N LYS A 3 11.21 25.75 -17.09
CA LYS A 3 10.77 24.51 -17.75
C LYS A 3 9.25 24.34 -17.82
N ASN A 4 8.52 24.74 -16.77
CA ASN A 4 7.06 24.57 -16.73
C ASN A 4 6.34 25.63 -17.58
N LYS A 5 6.94 26.82 -17.69
CA LYS A 5 6.42 27.90 -18.54
C LYS A 5 6.49 27.49 -20.02
N ASN A 6 7.64 26.97 -20.45
CA ASN A 6 7.82 26.50 -21.82
C ASN A 6 6.82 25.39 -22.20
N LEU A 7 6.54 24.45 -21.29
CA LEU A 7 5.55 23.39 -21.54
C LEU A 7 4.11 23.91 -21.64
N TRP A 8 3.79 25.00 -20.93
CA TRP A 8 2.47 25.63 -21.05
C TRP A 8 2.34 26.40 -22.37
N ASP A 9 3.41 27.06 -22.81
CA ASP A 9 3.45 27.77 -24.09
C ASP A 9 3.23 26.79 -25.28
N GLU A 10 3.75 25.57 -25.19
CA GLU A 10 3.50 24.48 -26.15
C GLU A 10 2.01 24.08 -26.18
N ILE A 11 1.37 23.91 -25.02
CA ILE A 11 -0.07 23.61 -24.91
C ILE A 11 -0.92 24.72 -25.55
N GLU A 12 -0.53 25.99 -25.36
CA GLU A 12 -1.22 27.12 -25.99
C GLU A 12 -1.01 27.18 -27.51
N ALA A 13 0.15 26.74 -28.01
CA ALA A 13 0.41 26.62 -29.44
C ALA A 13 -0.52 25.57 -30.07
N ASP A 14 -0.64 24.40 -29.46
CA ASP A 14 -1.54 23.32 -29.90
C ASP A 14 -3.01 23.76 -29.92
N LEU A 15 -3.44 24.55 -28.93
CA LEU A 15 -4.78 25.13 -28.88
C LEU A 15 -5.01 26.12 -30.04
N LYS A 16 -4.01 26.94 -30.36
CA LYS A 16 -4.09 27.97 -31.43
C LYS A 16 -4.22 27.37 -32.83
N GLU A 17 -3.77 26.14 -33.04
CA GLU A 17 -3.97 25.44 -34.32
C GLU A 17 -5.45 25.24 -34.66
N LYS A 18 -6.33 25.22 -33.65
CA LYS A 18 -7.78 25.00 -33.80
C LYS A 18 -8.14 23.71 -34.54
N THR A 19 -7.23 22.73 -34.54
CA THR A 19 -7.45 21.41 -35.14
C THR A 19 -7.94 20.42 -34.09
N LYS A 20 -8.64 19.36 -34.53
CA LYS A 20 -9.05 18.27 -33.63
C LYS A 20 -7.85 17.61 -32.94
N SER A 21 -6.73 17.51 -33.63
CA SER A 21 -5.49 16.94 -33.08
C SER A 21 -4.88 17.87 -32.03
N GLY A 22 -4.78 19.16 -32.33
CA GLY A 22 -4.26 20.18 -31.40
C GLY A 22 -5.07 20.22 -30.09
N TYR A 23 -6.40 20.19 -30.16
CA TYR A 23 -7.24 20.14 -28.96
C TYR A 23 -7.02 18.89 -28.10
N LYS A 24 -6.89 17.72 -28.73
CA LYS A 24 -6.60 16.48 -28.01
C LYS A 24 -5.22 16.54 -27.37
N MET A 25 -4.22 17.03 -28.10
CA MET A 25 -2.84 17.13 -27.62
C MET A 25 -2.73 18.11 -26.45
N ALA A 26 -3.28 19.31 -26.58
CA ALA A 26 -3.32 20.32 -25.53
C ALA A 26 -3.92 19.78 -24.21
N LEU A 27 -5.02 19.03 -24.30
CA LEU A 27 -5.65 18.43 -23.11
C LEU A 27 -4.77 17.33 -22.48
N LEU A 28 -4.17 16.47 -23.30
CA LEU A 28 -3.30 15.39 -22.82
C LEU A 28 -2.02 15.95 -22.19
N ASP A 29 -1.42 16.97 -22.79
CA ASP A 29 -0.20 17.58 -22.29
C ASP A 29 -0.45 18.40 -21.03
N SER A 30 -1.64 18.99 -20.88
CA SER A 30 -2.09 19.58 -19.61
C SER A 30 -2.17 18.55 -18.47
N ASP A 31 -2.73 17.36 -18.71
CA ASP A 31 -2.76 16.26 -17.73
C ASP A 31 -1.32 15.81 -17.36
N LYS A 32 -0.43 15.69 -18.37
CA LYS A 32 0.97 15.32 -18.14
C LYS A 32 1.72 16.37 -17.32
N LEU A 33 1.54 17.66 -17.64
CA LEU A 33 2.19 18.76 -16.95
C LEU A 33 1.74 18.82 -15.48
N LEU A 34 0.44 18.69 -15.22
CA LEU A 34 -0.07 18.67 -13.85
C LEU A 34 0.51 17.49 -13.05
N ARG A 35 0.59 16.29 -13.64
CA ARG A 35 1.23 15.12 -13.00
C ARG A 35 2.71 15.36 -12.69
N LEU A 36 3.43 15.97 -13.63
CA LEU A 36 4.85 16.30 -13.46
C LEU A 36 5.03 17.27 -12.28
N ILE A 37 4.23 18.34 -12.23
CA ILE A 37 4.29 19.34 -11.16
C ILE A 37 3.92 18.74 -9.81
N LEU A 38 2.87 17.91 -9.74
CA LEU A 38 2.50 17.21 -8.51
C LEU A 38 3.62 16.30 -8.01
N LYS A 39 4.27 15.57 -8.93
CA LYS A 39 5.41 14.71 -8.61
C LYS A 39 6.61 15.52 -8.11
N ASP A 40 6.92 16.65 -8.74
CA ASP A 40 8.02 17.55 -8.35
C ASP A 40 7.77 18.19 -6.99
N LYS A 41 6.51 18.51 -6.67
CA LYS A 41 6.07 18.97 -5.34
C LYS A 41 6.06 17.85 -4.28
N GLY A 42 6.20 16.60 -4.72
CA GLY A 42 6.34 15.44 -3.84
C GLY A 42 5.04 14.77 -3.46
N TYR A 43 3.93 15.08 -4.14
CA TYR A 43 2.64 14.42 -3.91
C TYR A 43 2.67 12.97 -4.43
N PRO A 44 2.42 11.97 -3.56
CA PRO A 44 2.46 10.57 -3.95
C PRO A 44 1.18 10.13 -4.66
N GLY A 45 1.27 9.03 -5.41
CA GLY A 45 0.14 8.44 -6.11
C GLY A 45 0.55 7.82 -7.44
N LYS A 46 -0.07 6.68 -7.80
CA LYS A 46 0.13 6.05 -9.12
C LYS A 46 -0.67 6.75 -10.22
N ASP A 47 -1.79 7.35 -9.83
CA ASP A 47 -2.71 8.05 -10.72
C ASP A 47 -2.89 9.51 -10.27
N LEU A 48 -3.32 10.36 -11.20
CA LEU A 48 -3.51 11.78 -10.94
C LEU A 48 -4.58 12.04 -9.90
N LYS A 49 -5.65 11.23 -9.85
CA LYS A 49 -6.72 11.38 -8.86
C LYS A 49 -6.18 11.23 -7.43
N LYS A 50 -5.31 10.25 -7.19
CA LYS A 50 -4.60 10.05 -5.92
C LYS A 50 -3.62 11.19 -5.62
N GLN A 51 -2.86 11.63 -6.63
CA GLN A 51 -1.94 12.76 -6.44
C GLN A 51 -2.70 14.04 -6.05
N LEU A 52 -3.86 14.30 -6.67
CA LEU A 52 -4.74 15.42 -6.33
C LEU A 52 -5.34 15.28 -4.93
N PHE A 53 -5.79 14.08 -4.55
CA PHE A 53 -6.27 13.79 -3.20
C PHE A 53 -5.22 14.13 -2.14
N TRP A 54 -3.97 13.67 -2.33
CA TRP A 54 -2.87 14.00 -1.42
C TRP A 54 -2.45 15.47 -1.45
N ALA A 55 -2.72 16.15 -2.57
CA ALA A 55 -2.61 17.60 -2.64
C ALA A 55 -3.72 18.32 -1.87
N GLY A 56 -4.72 17.63 -1.32
CA GLY A 56 -5.87 18.25 -0.66
C GLY A 56 -6.89 18.80 -1.65
N ILE A 57 -6.79 18.43 -2.93
CA ILE A 57 -7.74 18.81 -3.96
C ILE A 57 -8.86 17.77 -3.97
N ASN A 58 -10.01 18.12 -3.37
CA ASN A 58 -11.22 17.34 -3.50
C ASN A 58 -11.90 17.63 -4.86
N LEU A 59 -12.06 16.59 -5.68
CA LEU A 59 -12.70 16.70 -6.99
C LEU A 59 -14.19 17.01 -6.92
N ASP A 60 -14.88 16.66 -5.83
CA ASP A 60 -16.31 16.97 -5.68
C ASP A 60 -16.56 18.46 -5.47
N GLY A 61 -15.58 19.20 -4.93
CA GLY A 61 -15.60 20.66 -4.86
C GLY A 61 -15.03 21.36 -6.10
N ARG A 62 -14.48 20.61 -7.07
CA ARG A 62 -13.85 21.16 -8.29
C ARG A 62 -14.43 20.49 -9.53
N GLN A 63 -15.72 20.74 -9.76
CA GLN A 63 -16.46 20.13 -10.87
C GLN A 63 -15.80 20.37 -12.24
N ASN A 64 -15.20 21.55 -12.47
CA ASN A 64 -14.53 21.87 -13.74
C ASN A 64 -13.32 20.94 -14.00
N LEU A 65 -12.50 20.69 -12.98
CA LEU A 65 -11.36 19.76 -13.10
C LEU A 65 -11.85 18.32 -13.26
N LYS A 66 -12.91 17.93 -12.53
CA LYS A 66 -13.54 16.61 -12.67
C LYS A 66 -14.05 16.37 -14.10
N ASN A 67 -14.70 17.38 -14.68
CA ASN A 67 -15.15 17.35 -16.07
C ASN A 67 -13.98 17.29 -17.06
N ALA A 68 -12.91 18.06 -16.83
CA ALA A 68 -11.70 18.03 -17.66
C ALA A 68 -11.02 16.64 -17.66
N LEU A 69 -10.92 16.01 -16.49
CA LEU A 69 -10.41 14.64 -16.35
C LEU A 69 -11.28 13.62 -17.09
N LYS A 70 -12.61 13.76 -17.01
CA LYS A 70 -13.56 12.91 -17.72
C LYS A 70 -13.42 13.06 -19.23
N LYS A 71 -13.36 14.29 -19.74
CA LYS A 71 -13.14 14.57 -21.18
C LYS A 71 -11.84 13.94 -21.69
N LYS A 72 -10.78 13.97 -20.89
CA LYS A 72 -9.52 13.30 -21.21
C LYS A 72 -9.68 11.77 -21.25
N GLU A 73 -10.42 11.17 -20.33
CA GLU A 73 -10.75 9.73 -20.40
C GLU A 73 -11.58 9.40 -21.65
N GLU A 74 -12.53 10.26 -22.04
CA GLU A 74 -13.35 10.09 -23.25
C GLU A 74 -12.50 10.16 -24.54
N ILE A 75 -11.56 11.11 -24.65
CA ILE A 75 -10.63 11.20 -25.79
C ILE A 75 -9.75 9.95 -25.94
N LEU A 76 -9.29 9.38 -24.82
CA LEU A 76 -8.42 8.21 -24.85
C LEU A 76 -9.17 6.94 -25.28
N ASN A 77 -10.47 6.86 -25.00
CA ASN A 77 -11.26 5.67 -25.26
C ASN A 77 -12.07 5.74 -26.57
N VAL A 78 -12.32 6.95 -27.10
CA VAL A 78 -13.16 7.16 -28.29
C VAL A 78 -12.34 7.83 -29.40
N GLN A 79 -12.03 7.06 -30.45
CA GLN A 79 -11.14 7.50 -31.54
C GLN A 79 -11.66 8.78 -32.24
N ASP A 80 -12.97 8.84 -32.51
CA ASP A 80 -13.62 9.95 -33.23
C ASP A 80 -14.25 11.00 -32.31
N TYR A 81 -13.86 11.06 -31.04
CA TYR A 81 -14.39 12.04 -30.12
C TYR A 81 -14.16 13.47 -30.62
N ARG A 82 -15.25 14.23 -30.79
CA ARG A 82 -15.23 15.62 -31.26
C ARG A 82 -15.43 16.54 -30.07
N LEU A 83 -14.43 17.37 -29.82
CA LEU A 83 -14.51 18.44 -28.84
C LEU A 83 -14.82 19.76 -29.53
N SER A 84 -15.72 20.53 -28.95
CA SER A 84 -15.84 21.94 -29.29
C SER A 84 -14.64 22.72 -28.74
N SER A 85 -14.31 23.85 -29.36
CA SER A 85 -13.26 24.75 -28.86
C SER A 85 -13.57 25.23 -27.45
N PHE A 86 -14.83 25.58 -27.19
CA PHE A 86 -15.31 26.05 -25.89
C PHE A 86 -15.09 25.02 -24.77
N GLU A 87 -15.45 23.76 -25.01
CA GLU A 87 -15.25 22.69 -24.01
C GLU A 87 -13.78 22.41 -23.70
N ILE A 88 -12.89 22.66 -24.65
CA ILE A 88 -11.45 22.48 -24.46
C ILE A 88 -10.85 23.65 -23.73
N GLU A 89 -11.22 24.87 -24.08
CA GLU A 89 -10.82 26.08 -23.37
C GLU A 89 -11.20 25.99 -21.88
N ASP A 90 -12.44 25.60 -21.58
CA ASP A 90 -12.91 25.38 -20.20
C ASP A 90 -12.09 24.32 -19.46
N ALA A 91 -11.77 23.21 -20.14
CA ALA A 91 -10.99 22.13 -19.55
C ALA A 91 -9.53 22.55 -19.29
N LEU A 92 -8.92 23.25 -20.24
CA LEU A 92 -7.57 23.79 -20.11
C LEU A 92 -7.49 24.84 -19.01
N GLU A 93 -8.49 25.70 -18.88
CA GLU A 93 -8.56 26.68 -17.79
C GLU A 93 -8.61 26.00 -16.41
N ALA A 94 -9.38 24.91 -16.30
CA ALA A 94 -9.44 24.11 -15.07
C ALA A 94 -8.07 23.49 -14.72
N TYR A 95 -7.32 22.99 -15.72
CA TYR A 95 -5.95 22.54 -15.52
C TYR A 95 -5.03 23.68 -15.12
N ARG A 96 -5.10 24.83 -15.79
CA ARG A 96 -4.27 26.01 -15.51
C ARG A 96 -4.42 26.48 -14.07
N LYS A 97 -5.65 26.72 -13.63
CA LYS A 97 -5.98 27.13 -12.25
C LYS A 97 -5.46 26.13 -11.22
N THR A 98 -5.55 24.83 -11.55
CA THR A 98 -5.05 23.77 -10.67
C THR A 98 -3.52 23.77 -10.61
N ILE A 99 -2.85 23.92 -11.74
CA ILE A 99 -1.40 24.02 -11.84
C ILE A 99 -0.89 25.23 -11.04
N GLU A 100 -1.48 26.41 -11.23
CA GLU A 100 -1.15 27.63 -10.48
C GLU A 100 -1.29 27.43 -8.98
N TRP A 101 -2.40 26.81 -8.55
CA TRP A 101 -2.65 26.48 -7.15
C TRP A 101 -1.60 25.51 -6.58
N VAL A 102 -1.21 24.48 -7.32
CA VAL A 102 -0.18 23.52 -6.88
C VAL A 102 1.20 24.19 -6.85
N LEU A 103 1.47 25.11 -7.78
CA LEU A 103 2.74 25.84 -7.82
C LEU A 103 2.87 26.82 -6.65
N SER A 104 1.79 27.46 -6.23
CA SER A 104 1.77 28.35 -5.06
C SER A 104 1.79 27.61 -3.73
N ALA A 105 1.31 26.36 -3.69
CA ALA A 105 1.40 25.52 -2.50
C ALA A 105 2.86 25.21 -2.12
N GLU A 106 3.16 25.21 -0.81
CA GLU A 106 4.49 24.84 -0.31
C GLU A 106 4.85 23.40 -0.67
N LYS A 107 6.13 23.17 -0.97
CA LYS A 107 6.64 21.82 -1.24
C LYS A 107 6.49 20.96 0.01
N ILE A 108 5.96 19.74 -0.14
CA ILE A 108 5.79 18.84 1.00
C ILE A 108 7.14 18.56 1.67
N SER A 109 7.18 18.71 3.00
CA SER A 109 8.35 18.38 3.80
C SER A 109 8.68 16.88 3.71
N LEU A 110 9.97 16.54 3.68
CA LEU A 110 10.42 15.14 3.57
C LEU A 110 9.80 14.23 4.63
N LYS A 111 9.59 14.73 5.86
CA LYS A 111 8.91 13.99 6.95
C LYS A 111 7.49 13.58 6.57
N ARG A 112 6.71 14.51 6.01
CA ARG A 112 5.33 14.25 5.57
C ARG A 112 5.30 13.36 4.32
N LYS A 113 6.27 13.50 3.41
CA LYS A 113 6.43 12.62 2.24
C LYS A 113 6.69 11.17 2.65
N ILE A 114 7.59 10.96 3.63
CA ILE A 114 7.89 9.64 4.20
C ILE A 114 6.64 9.08 4.89
N GLY A 115 5.96 9.87 5.74
CA GLY A 115 4.73 9.44 6.40
C GLY A 115 3.67 8.94 5.42
N ILE A 116 3.40 9.69 4.34
CA ILE A 116 2.39 9.31 3.35
C ILE A 116 2.83 8.09 2.53
N VAL A 117 4.12 7.95 2.20
CA VAL A 117 4.63 6.76 1.49
C VAL A 117 4.54 5.52 2.37
N LEU A 118 4.86 5.62 3.66
CA LEU A 118 4.67 4.54 4.63
C LEU A 118 3.20 4.14 4.73
N GLU A 119 2.29 5.12 4.84
CA GLU A 119 0.85 4.87 4.94
C GLU A 119 0.26 4.21 3.68
N ASN A 120 0.77 4.55 2.50
CA ASN A 120 0.24 4.08 1.22
C ASN A 120 0.91 2.81 0.67
N HIS A 121 2.17 2.52 1.02
CA HIS A 121 2.91 1.40 0.43
C HIS A 121 3.07 0.21 1.37
N LEU A 122 3.20 0.46 2.67
CA LEU A 122 3.07 -0.61 3.64
C LEU A 122 1.57 -0.76 3.88
N PHE A 123 1.06 -2.00 3.89
CA PHE A 123 -0.32 -2.37 4.19
C PHE A 123 -0.69 -2.06 5.68
N LEU A 124 -0.26 -0.92 6.19
CA LEU A 124 -0.40 -0.45 7.56
C LEU A 124 -1.78 0.12 7.86
N LYS A 125 -2.77 -0.12 7.00
CA LYS A 125 -4.16 0.28 7.25
C LYS A 125 -4.71 -0.42 8.50
N ASN A 126 -4.16 -1.58 8.86
CA ASN A 126 -4.52 -2.26 10.10
C ASN A 126 -3.50 -1.92 11.20
N THR A 127 -3.77 -0.83 11.93
CA THR A 127 -2.89 -0.28 12.99
C THR A 127 -2.48 -1.31 14.06
N SER A 128 -3.20 -2.42 14.17
CA SER A 128 -2.85 -3.54 15.07
C SER A 128 -1.69 -4.39 14.55
N LEU A 129 -1.65 -4.74 13.26
CA LEU A 129 -0.58 -5.58 12.70
C LEU A 129 0.76 -4.85 12.68
N THR A 130 0.72 -3.53 12.49
CA THR A 130 1.91 -2.68 12.47
C THR A 130 2.52 -2.56 13.85
N LYS A 131 1.68 -2.37 14.88
CA LYS A 131 2.09 -2.40 16.27
C LYS A 131 2.69 -3.75 16.63
N ILE A 132 2.09 -4.86 16.18
CA ILE A 132 2.62 -6.21 16.40
C ILE A 132 3.99 -6.37 15.70
N PHE A 133 4.10 -5.97 14.43
CA PHE A 133 5.36 -6.08 13.69
C PHE A 133 6.49 -5.22 14.28
N ILE A 134 6.19 -3.97 14.67
CA ILE A 134 7.13 -3.06 15.34
C ILE A 134 7.52 -3.63 16.71
N LEU A 135 6.56 -4.16 17.47
CA LEU A 135 6.83 -4.81 18.75
C LEU A 135 7.75 -6.01 18.58
N ILE A 136 7.49 -6.87 17.59
CA ILE A 136 8.35 -8.01 17.26
C ILE A 136 9.77 -7.53 16.91
N LEU A 137 9.91 -6.52 16.05
CA LEU A 137 11.21 -5.95 15.70
C LEU A 137 11.95 -5.38 16.92
N LEU A 138 11.26 -4.67 17.80
CA LEU A 138 11.83 -4.14 19.04
C LEU A 138 12.27 -5.24 19.99
N ILE A 139 11.49 -6.31 20.11
CA ILE A 139 11.85 -7.49 20.89
C ILE A 139 13.11 -8.14 20.32
N PHE A 140 13.17 -8.38 19.01
CA PHE A 140 14.37 -8.95 18.37
C PHE A 140 15.60 -8.06 18.54
N PHE A 141 15.44 -6.75 18.39
CA PHE A 141 16.52 -5.79 18.61
C PHE A 141 16.97 -5.78 20.07
N GLY A 142 16.03 -5.81 21.02
CA GLY A 142 16.29 -5.92 22.45
C GLY A 142 17.03 -7.20 22.80
N ILE A 143 16.60 -8.35 22.30
CA ILE A 143 17.28 -9.64 22.50
C ILE A 143 18.71 -9.58 21.93
N LYS A 144 18.89 -9.06 20.72
CA LYS A 144 20.20 -8.91 20.10
C LYS A 144 21.11 -8.01 20.94
N PHE A 145 20.59 -6.88 21.40
CA PHE A 145 21.31 -5.94 22.25
C PHE A 145 21.68 -6.57 23.62
N LEU A 146 20.74 -7.28 24.25
CA LEU A 146 20.98 -8.03 25.48
C LEU A 146 22.04 -9.12 25.27
N SER A 147 21.99 -9.86 24.17
CA SER A 147 22.95 -10.94 23.88
C SER A 147 24.40 -10.44 23.74
N SER A 148 24.60 -9.17 23.36
CA SER A 148 25.92 -8.55 23.29
C SER A 148 26.47 -8.08 24.64
N THR A 149 25.67 -8.09 25.71
CA THR A 149 26.09 -7.68 27.06
C THR A 149 26.22 -8.89 27.99
N GLU A 150 27.18 -8.87 28.92
CA GLU A 150 27.37 -9.97 29.87
C GLU A 150 26.12 -10.24 30.72
N MET A 151 25.45 -9.16 31.16
CA MET A 151 24.21 -9.23 31.92
C MET A 151 23.06 -9.83 31.09
N GLY A 152 22.95 -9.44 29.82
CA GLY A 152 21.91 -9.96 28.94
C GLY A 152 22.13 -11.42 28.53
N ARG A 153 23.37 -11.91 28.46
CA ARG A 153 23.64 -13.35 28.29
C ARG A 153 23.10 -14.19 29.45
N SER A 154 23.21 -13.69 30.69
CA SER A 154 22.65 -14.37 31.87
C SER A 154 21.12 -14.38 31.85
N ILE A 155 20.48 -13.30 31.37
CA ILE A 155 19.01 -13.27 31.23
C ILE A 155 18.56 -14.24 30.14
N VAL A 156 19.23 -14.24 28.98
CA VAL A 156 18.92 -15.13 27.87
C VAL A 156 19.12 -16.60 28.28
N SER A 157 20.18 -16.93 29.02
CA SER A 157 20.40 -18.31 29.49
C SER A 157 19.30 -18.79 30.42
N LYS A 158 18.84 -17.94 31.36
CA LYS A 158 17.70 -18.25 32.25
C LYS A 158 16.39 -18.43 31.49
N VAL A 159 16.15 -17.62 30.45
CA VAL A 159 14.97 -17.78 29.58
C VAL A 159 15.04 -19.11 28.81
N VAL A 160 16.21 -19.47 28.28
CA VAL A 160 16.42 -20.75 27.58
C VAL A 160 16.30 -21.95 28.53
N GLU A 161 16.77 -21.83 29.78
CA GLU A 161 16.58 -22.86 30.81
C GLU A 161 15.11 -23.03 31.17
N ALA A 162 14.36 -21.94 31.33
CA ALA A 162 12.92 -21.98 31.56
C ALA A 162 12.16 -22.59 30.37
N ASP A 163 12.54 -22.23 29.15
CA ASP A 163 12.00 -22.80 27.90
C ASP A 163 12.24 -24.31 27.83
N ASN A 164 13.48 -24.74 28.06
CA ASN A 164 13.83 -26.16 28.10
C ASN A 164 13.08 -26.92 29.20
N PHE A 165 12.85 -26.31 30.36
CA PHE A 165 12.04 -26.90 31.42
C PHE A 165 10.59 -27.10 30.96
N LEU A 166 9.94 -26.06 30.42
CA LEU A 166 8.56 -26.13 29.94
C LEU A 166 8.41 -27.16 28.80
N PHE A 167 9.32 -27.17 27.83
CA PHE A 167 9.29 -28.13 26.74
C PHE A 167 9.66 -29.54 27.18
N SER A 168 10.48 -29.72 28.22
CA SER A 168 10.75 -31.03 28.80
C SER A 168 9.48 -31.63 29.40
N TRP A 169 8.70 -30.85 30.16
CA TRP A 169 7.40 -31.30 30.66
C TRP A 169 6.43 -31.65 29.53
N LEU A 170 6.36 -30.82 28.48
CA LEU A 170 5.53 -31.11 27.31
C LEU A 170 5.91 -32.43 26.62
N LYS A 171 7.22 -32.71 26.47
CA LYS A 171 7.73 -33.97 25.92
C LYS A 171 7.35 -35.16 26.80
N ILE A 172 7.42 -35.02 28.12
CA ILE A 172 6.99 -36.05 29.07
C ILE A 172 5.49 -36.34 28.92
N PHE A 173 4.64 -35.31 28.85
CA PHE A 173 3.20 -35.50 28.64
C PHE A 173 2.89 -36.17 27.29
N LEU A 174 3.59 -35.82 26.22
CA LEU A 174 3.45 -36.49 24.92
C LEU A 174 3.85 -37.96 24.99
N LEU A 175 4.94 -38.29 25.70
CA LEU A 175 5.37 -39.68 25.91
C LEU A 175 4.31 -40.48 26.67
N PHE A 176 3.79 -39.94 27.78
CA PHE A 176 2.72 -40.58 28.56
C PHE A 176 1.45 -40.77 27.74
N GLY A 177 1.04 -39.77 26.97
CA GLY A 177 -0.10 -39.87 26.06
C GLY A 177 0.06 -41.00 25.03
N LEU A 178 1.27 -41.16 24.48
CA LEU A 178 1.58 -42.23 23.53
C LEU A 178 1.52 -43.62 24.19
N ILE A 179 2.04 -43.78 25.41
CA ILE A 179 1.96 -45.04 26.17
C ILE A 179 0.50 -45.43 26.43
N ILE A 180 -0.33 -44.47 26.85
CA ILE A 180 -1.76 -44.69 27.09
C ILE A 180 -2.45 -45.11 25.80
N ALA A 181 -2.18 -44.42 24.68
CA ALA A 181 -2.75 -44.74 23.37
C ALA A 181 -2.38 -46.16 22.91
N VAL A 182 -1.11 -46.56 23.03
CA VAL A 182 -0.65 -47.92 22.72
C VAL A 182 -1.34 -48.96 23.59
N THR A 183 -1.51 -48.67 24.88
CA THR A 183 -2.17 -49.59 25.82
C THR A 183 -3.64 -49.79 25.47
N ILE A 184 -4.36 -48.71 25.14
CA ILE A 184 -5.75 -48.76 24.69
C ILE A 184 -5.84 -49.57 23.38
N PHE A 185 -4.95 -49.30 22.43
CA PHE A 185 -4.94 -50.00 21.14
C PHE A 185 -4.65 -51.50 21.29
N ALA A 186 -3.67 -51.87 22.12
CA ALA A 186 -3.36 -53.27 22.43
C ALA A 186 -4.54 -53.98 23.10
N THR A 187 -5.22 -53.30 24.03
CA THR A 187 -6.43 -53.81 24.68
C THR A 187 -7.55 -54.03 23.67
N PHE A 188 -7.74 -53.11 22.72
CA PHE A 188 -8.75 -53.23 21.68
C PHE A 188 -8.47 -54.43 20.75
N ILE A 189 -7.22 -54.61 20.31
CA ILE A 189 -6.80 -55.78 19.51
C ILE A 189 -7.03 -57.09 20.27
N TYR A 190 -6.68 -57.13 21.55
CA TYR A 190 -6.86 -58.30 22.38
C TYR A 190 -8.34 -58.69 22.54
N LEU A 191 -9.22 -57.70 22.74
CA LEU A 191 -10.66 -57.92 22.83
C LEU A 191 -11.27 -58.36 21.50
N ASP A 192 -10.83 -57.80 20.36
CA ASP A 192 -11.30 -58.23 19.03
C ASP A 192 -10.92 -59.70 18.74
N LYS A 193 -9.69 -60.10 19.10
CA LYS A 193 -9.27 -61.51 18.99
C LYS A 193 -10.14 -62.45 19.82
N ARG A 194 -10.54 -62.07 21.03
CA ARG A 194 -11.43 -62.91 21.87
C ARG A 194 -12.86 -63.01 21.30
N LYS A 195 -13.40 -61.98 20.65
CA LYS A 195 -14.75 -62.03 20.06
C LYS A 195 -14.83 -63.01 18.88
N LYS A 196 -13.78 -63.12 18.05
CA LYS A 196 -13.75 -64.05 16.90
C LYS A 196 -13.72 -65.53 17.30
N ILE A 197 -13.25 -65.85 18.50
CA ILE A 197 -13.18 -67.23 19.00
C ILE A 197 -14.57 -67.74 19.45
N LYS A 198 -15.50 -66.85 19.83
CA LYS A 198 -16.84 -67.23 20.34
C LYS A 198 -17.93 -67.39 19.28
N ILE A 199 -17.68 -67.09 18.00
CA ILE A 199 -18.67 -67.17 16.90
C ILE A 199 -18.47 -68.46 16.06
N LYS A 200 -17.73 -69.44 16.59
CA LYS A 200 -17.39 -70.69 15.88
C LYS A 200 -18.01 -71.95 16.50
N GLU A 201 -19.03 -71.78 17.34
CA GLU A 201 -19.91 -72.87 17.81
C GLU A 201 -21.29 -72.75 17.18
#